data_AF-A0A1V6IVW9-F1
#
_entry.id   AF-A0A1V6IVW9-F1
#
_cell.length_a   1.000
_cell.length_b   1.000
_cell.length_c   1.000
_cell.angle_alpha   90.00
_cell.angle_beta   90.00
_cell.angle_gamma   90.00
#
_symmetry.space_group_name_H-M   'P 1'
#
loop_
_entity.id
_entity.type
_entity.pdbx_description
1 polymer ?
#
loop_
_entity_poly.entity_id
_entity_poly.type
_entity_poly.pdbx_seq_one_letter_code
_entity_poly.pdbx_strand_id
1 'polypeptide(L)'
;MPWSWAVKLLWLCVATILQLAWINLWPNTWPQPDLILVTLIFWLFAVGWSETKWWVVGTAAILGIVSFYPLFSYVILWLLLFYCLYYLLFKIFTNKSVYSLMALVAFGTIGQYLGLMFLGHNWSVPLWWLILGKAIIANELISGLLYYLLRWRDKWLVPFFMVKGK
;
A
#
# COMPACT_ATOMS: atom_id res chain seq x y z
N MET A 1 20.93 2.20 -2.55
CA MET A 1 21.21 3.51 -1.94
C MET A 1 20.03 3.90 -1.06
N PRO A 2 20.23 4.24 0.22
CA PRO A 2 19.14 4.75 1.06
C PRO A 2 18.64 6.06 0.45
N TRP A 3 17.35 6.15 0.13
CA TRP A 3 16.78 7.41 -0.37
C TRP A 3 16.85 8.42 0.76
N SER A 4 17.24 9.66 0.44
CA SER A 4 17.21 10.72 1.43
C SER A 4 15.78 10.95 1.92
N TRP A 5 15.65 11.40 3.17
CA TRP A 5 14.35 11.70 3.78
C TRP A 5 13.51 12.66 2.92
N ALA A 6 14.15 13.66 2.30
CA ALA A 6 13.51 14.61 1.40
C ALA A 6 12.88 13.94 0.16
N VAL A 7 13.54 12.94 -0.44
CA VAL A 7 13.00 12.25 -1.63
C VAL A 7 11.80 11.37 -1.24
N LYS A 8 11.83 10.72 -0.07
CA LYS A 8 10.67 9.97 0.45
C LYS A 8 9.49 10.90 0.71
N LEU A 9 9.74 12.04 1.36
CA LEU A 9 8.71 13.04 1.63
C LEU A 9 8.11 13.59 0.33
N LEU A 10 8.95 13.95 -0.64
CA LEU A 10 8.52 14.42 -1.94
C LEU A 10 7.68 13.36 -2.66
N TRP A 11 8.11 12.09 -2.64
CA TRP A 11 7.35 10.99 -3.22
C TRP A 11 5.98 10.83 -2.56
N LEU A 12 5.91 10.88 -1.23
CA LEU A 12 4.66 10.78 -0.49
C LEU A 12 3.74 11.96 -0.77
N CYS A 13 4.29 13.17 -0.89
CA CYS A 13 3.55 14.36 -1.30
C CYS A 13 2.98 14.20 -2.71
N VAL A 14 3.79 13.74 -3.68
CA VAL A 14 3.33 13.49 -5.04
C VAL A 14 2.24 12.42 -5.07
N ALA A 15 2.42 11.31 -4.36
CA ALA A 15 1.42 10.24 -4.27
C ALA A 15 0.11 10.75 -3.64
N THR A 16 0.20 11.57 -2.58
CA THR A 16 -0.98 12.16 -1.92
C THR A 16 -1.69 13.16 -2.82
N ILE A 17 -0.95 14.02 -3.52
CA ILE A 17 -1.52 14.97 -4.48
C ILE A 17 -2.21 14.22 -5.62
N LEU A 18 -1.56 13.21 -6.21
CA LEU A 18 -2.16 12.39 -7.27
C LEU A 18 -3.42 11.66 -6.78
N GLN A 19 -3.39 11.12 -5.56
CA GLN A 19 -4.54 10.47 -4.94
C GLN A 19 -5.71 11.45 -4.81
N LEU A 20 -5.48 12.61 -4.20
CA LEU A 20 -6.54 13.57 -3.86
C LEU A 20 -7.04 14.36 -5.08
N ALA A 21 -6.13 14.79 -5.96
CA ALA A 21 -6.46 15.69 -7.06
C ALA A 21 -6.88 14.99 -8.34
N TRP A 22 -6.61 13.68 -8.48
CA TRP A 22 -6.87 12.98 -9.73
C TRP A 22 -7.66 11.69 -9.50
N ILE A 23 -7.15 10.77 -8.68
CA ILE A 23 -7.76 9.44 -8.53
C ILE A 23 -9.11 9.52 -7.84
N ASN A 24 -9.22 10.30 -6.76
CA ASN A 24 -10.47 10.45 -6.04
C ASN A 24 -11.55 11.22 -6.84
N LEU A 25 -11.17 11.88 -7.94
CA LEU A 25 -12.10 12.55 -8.85
C LEU A 25 -12.57 11.64 -10.00
N TRP A 26 -12.04 10.42 -10.11
CA TRP A 26 -12.48 9.49 -11.15
C TRP A 26 -13.93 9.06 -10.94
N PRO A 27 -14.66 8.75 -12.02
CA PRO A 27 -15.98 8.14 -11.91
C PRO A 27 -15.90 6.90 -11.01
N ASN A 28 -16.86 6.73 -10.08
CA ASN A 28 -16.93 5.56 -9.18
C ASN A 28 -17.08 4.22 -9.94
N THR A 29 -17.39 4.28 -11.24
CA THR A 29 -17.38 3.13 -12.13
C THR A 29 -15.97 2.62 -12.39
N TRP A 30 -14.97 3.50 -12.41
CA TRP A 30 -13.56 3.17 -12.65
C TRP A 30 -12.87 2.65 -11.38
N PRO A 31 -11.93 1.70 -11.51
CA PRO A 31 -11.09 1.27 -10.39
C PRO A 31 -10.20 2.42 -9.93
N GLN A 32 -10.32 2.81 -8.66
CA GLN A 32 -9.53 3.86 -8.03
C GLN A 32 -8.44 3.20 -7.17
N PRO A 33 -7.16 3.29 -7.56
CA PRO A 33 -6.07 2.76 -6.77
C PRO A 33 -5.82 3.60 -5.51
N ASP A 34 -5.36 2.96 -4.45
CA ASP A 34 -4.83 3.61 -3.27
C ASP A 34 -3.30 3.70 -3.39
N LEU A 35 -2.83 4.81 -3.98
CA LEU A 35 -1.40 5.06 -4.16
C LEU A 35 -0.66 5.16 -2.83
N ILE A 36 -1.33 5.61 -1.77
CA ILE A 36 -0.73 5.77 -0.45
C ILE A 36 -0.45 4.41 0.15
N LEU A 37 -1.45 3.52 0.17
CA LEU A 37 -1.30 2.14 0.62
C LEU A 37 -0.19 1.44 -0.18
N VAL A 38 -0.28 1.47 -1.51
CA VAL A 38 0.70 0.78 -2.38
C VAL A 38 2.11 1.33 -2.17
N THR A 39 2.27 2.65 -2.03
CA THR A 39 3.58 3.28 -1.76
C THR A 39 4.16 2.82 -0.43
N LEU A 40 3.37 2.83 0.63
CA LEU A 40 3.84 2.42 1.95
C LEU A 40 4.17 0.93 1.99
N ILE A 41 3.40 0.07 1.31
CA ILE A 41 3.70 -1.36 1.18
C ILE A 41 5.01 -1.55 0.41
N PHE A 42 5.21 -0.78 -0.65
CA PHE A 42 6.46 -0.81 -1.40
C PHE A 42 7.66 -0.40 -0.54
N TRP A 43 7.53 0.64 0.30
CA TRP A 43 8.58 1.03 1.24
C TRP A 43 8.84 -0.03 2.31
N LEU A 44 7.78 -0.65 2.83
CA LEU A 44 7.88 -1.77 3.75
C LEU A 44 8.67 -2.92 3.12
N PHE A 45 8.38 -3.22 1.86
CA PHE A 45 9.04 -4.26 1.09
C PHE A 45 10.52 -3.93 0.80
N ALA A 46 10.83 -2.67 0.49
CA ALA A 46 12.18 -2.22 0.15
C ALA A 46 13.08 -2.10 1.39
N VAL A 47 12.64 -1.37 2.41
CA VAL A 47 13.47 -0.90 3.54
C VAL A 47 13.10 -1.56 4.87
N GLY A 48 11.91 -2.16 4.99
CA GLY A 48 11.46 -2.83 6.20
C GLY A 48 10.78 -1.91 7.22
N TRP A 49 10.48 -2.47 8.40
CA TRP A 49 9.64 -1.82 9.42
C TRP A 49 10.29 -0.65 10.16
N SER A 50 11.61 -0.69 10.35
CA SER A 50 12.35 0.29 11.16
C SER A 50 12.11 1.73 10.73
N GLU A 51 12.05 1.96 9.41
CA GLU A 51 11.77 3.26 8.82
C GLU A 51 10.29 3.43 8.45
N THR A 52 9.66 2.40 7.88
CA THR A 52 8.29 2.53 7.33
C THR A 52 7.25 2.86 8.39
N LYS A 53 7.44 2.42 9.64
CA LYS A 53 6.51 2.71 10.74
C LYS A 53 6.24 4.21 10.94
N TRP A 54 7.25 5.06 10.80
CA TRP A 54 7.11 6.50 11.00
C TRP A 54 6.30 7.15 9.88
N TRP A 55 6.48 6.66 8.65
CA TRP A 55 5.70 7.08 7.49
C TRP A 55 4.25 6.62 7.57
N VAL A 56 4.00 5.39 8.05
CA VAL A 56 2.64 4.89 8.32
C VAL A 56 1.95 5.79 9.35
N VAL A 57 2.60 6.09 10.48
CA VAL A 57 2.03 6.98 11.51
C VAL A 57 1.73 8.37 10.96
N GLY A 58 2.72 9.01 10.32
CA GLY A 58 2.55 10.36 9.78
C GLY A 58 1.43 10.44 8.75
N THR A 59 1.38 9.47 7.83
CA THR A 59 0.36 9.45 6.77
C THR A 59 -1.02 9.13 7.33
N ALA A 60 -1.13 8.17 8.25
CA ALA A 60 -2.39 7.83 8.90
C ALA A 60 -2.92 9.00 9.74
N ALA A 61 -2.05 9.76 10.42
CA ALA A 61 -2.46 10.96 11.15
C ALA A 61 -3.02 12.03 10.19
N ILE A 62 -2.32 12.33 9.10
CA ILE A 62 -2.80 13.30 8.09
C ILE A 62 -4.14 12.86 7.51
N LEU A 63 -4.24 11.61 7.05
CA LEU A 63 -5.46 11.07 6.48
C LEU A 63 -6.60 11.05 7.51
N GLY A 64 -6.33 10.67 8.75
CA GLY A 64 -7.32 10.66 9.84
C GLY A 64 -7.90 12.05 10.12
N ILE A 65 -7.08 13.11 10.07
CA ILE A 65 -7.54 14.50 10.18
C ILE A 65 -8.47 14.85 9.01
N VAL A 66 -8.08 14.49 7.78
CA VAL A 66 -8.80 14.87 6.56
C VAL A 66 -10.11 14.08 6.37
N SER A 67 -10.16 12.83 6.82
CA SER A 67 -11.28 11.90 6.61
C SER A 67 -12.29 11.87 7.76
N PHE A 68 -12.09 12.69 8.81
CA PHE A 68 -12.97 12.79 9.98
C PHE A 68 -13.19 11.45 10.73
N TYR A 69 -12.36 10.44 10.51
CA TYR A 69 -12.36 9.24 11.36
C TYR A 69 -11.81 9.56 12.75
N PRO A 70 -12.16 8.76 13.78
CA PRO A 70 -11.50 8.84 15.08
C PRO A 70 -9.98 8.65 14.91
N LEU A 71 -9.23 9.75 15.02
CA LEU A 71 -7.82 9.82 14.62
C LEU A 71 -6.97 8.72 15.25
N PHE A 72 -7.15 8.50 16.54
CA PHE A 72 -6.39 7.49 17.28
C PHE A 72 -6.68 6.07 16.78
N SER A 73 -7.95 5.72 16.60
CA SER A 73 -8.37 4.41 16.08
C SER A 73 -7.88 4.18 14.65
N TYR A 74 -7.90 5.22 13.81
CA TYR A 74 -7.42 5.16 12.44
C TYR A 74 -5.91 4.92 12.37
N VAL A 75 -5.13 5.65 13.18
CA VAL A 75 -3.67 5.45 13.27
C VAL A 75 -3.32 4.06 13.78
N ILE A 76 -4.02 3.57 14.82
CA ILE A 76 -3.82 2.21 15.34
C ILE A 76 -4.09 1.15 14.27
N LEU A 77 -5.18 1.32 13.52
CA LEU A 77 -5.55 0.39 12.46
C LEU A 77 -4.46 0.29 11.39
N TRP A 78 -3.96 1.43 10.92
CA TRP A 78 -2.87 1.46 9.95
C TRP A 78 -1.58 0.84 10.50
N LEU A 79 -1.22 1.15 11.75
CA LEU A 79 -0.06 0.54 12.40
C LEU A 79 -0.18 -0.99 12.49
N LEU A 80 -1.34 -1.49 12.92
CA LEU A 80 -1.59 -2.91 13.09
C LEU A 80 -1.58 -3.63 11.74
N LEU A 81 -2.24 -3.05 10.73
CA LEU A 81 -2.24 -3.55 9.35
C LEU A 81 -0.81 -3.71 8.83
N PHE A 82 -0.01 -2.65 8.89
CA PHE A 82 1.35 -2.68 8.37
C PHE A 82 2.29 -3.57 9.20
N TYR A 83 2.07 -3.69 10.51
CA TYR A 83 2.81 -4.63 11.33
C TYR A 83 2.50 -6.08 10.95
N CYS A 84 1.24 -6.42 10.66
CA CYS A 84 0.86 -7.73 10.12
C CYS A 84 1.50 -7.98 8.75
N LEU A 85 1.48 -7.01 7.84
CA LEU A 85 2.16 -7.13 6.54
C LEU A 85 3.67 -7.33 6.70
N TYR A 86 4.29 -6.64 7.65
CA TYR A 86 5.71 -6.82 7.98
C TYR A 86 5.98 -8.24 8.48
N TYR A 87 5.14 -8.75 9.37
CA TYR A 87 5.25 -10.11 9.87
C TYR A 87 5.15 -11.14 8.73
N LEU A 88 4.18 -10.97 7.82
CA LEU A 88 4.03 -11.81 6.63
C LEU A 88 5.27 -11.73 5.72
N LEU A 89 5.81 -10.53 5.49
CA LEU A 89 7.03 -10.32 4.72
C LEU A 89 8.22 -11.06 5.34
N PHE A 90 8.39 -10.97 6.65
CA PHE A 90 9.54 -11.55 7.35
C PHE A 90 9.44 -13.08 7.51
N LYS A 91 8.23 -13.63 7.71
CA LYS A 91 8.03 -15.05 8.02
C LYS A 91 7.60 -15.91 6.83
N ILE A 92 6.86 -15.34 5.88
CA ILE A 92 6.27 -16.10 4.76
C ILE A 92 6.92 -15.70 3.44
N PHE A 93 6.99 -14.40 3.17
CA PHE A 93 7.48 -13.86 1.90
C PHE A 93 8.97 -13.48 1.96
N THR A 94 9.80 -14.38 2.50
CA THR A 94 11.25 -14.15 2.68
C THR A 94 11.97 -13.80 1.37
N ASN A 95 11.43 -14.25 0.23
CA ASN A 95 11.90 -13.84 -1.10
C ASN A 95 11.20 -12.57 -1.57
N LYS A 96 11.97 -11.52 -1.87
CA LYS A 96 11.48 -10.24 -2.43
C LYS A 96 11.09 -10.34 -3.92
N SER A 97 10.14 -11.22 -4.22
CA SER A 97 9.60 -11.42 -5.56
C SER A 97 8.43 -10.46 -5.88
N VAL A 98 8.07 -10.34 -7.16
CA VAL A 98 6.85 -9.65 -7.61
C VAL A 98 5.62 -10.22 -6.90
N TYR A 99 5.49 -11.55 -6.83
CA TYR A 99 4.34 -12.21 -6.20
C TYR A 99 4.22 -11.89 -4.72
N SER A 100 5.35 -11.78 -4.03
CA SER A 100 5.38 -11.37 -2.64
C SER A 100 4.87 -9.95 -2.47
N LEU A 101 5.28 -9.02 -3.35
CA LEU A 101 4.78 -7.65 -3.33
C LEU A 101 3.28 -7.60 -3.63
N MET A 102 2.84 -8.28 -4.69
CA MET A 102 1.43 -8.36 -5.10
C MET A 102 0.58 -8.92 -3.95
N ALA A 103 0.96 -10.08 -3.40
CA ALA A 103 0.27 -10.68 -2.25
C ALA A 103 0.17 -9.71 -1.06
N LEU A 104 1.24 -8.99 -0.71
CA LEU A 104 1.19 -7.99 0.36
C LEU A 104 0.24 -6.83 0.03
N VAL A 105 0.18 -6.39 -1.23
CA VAL A 105 -0.77 -5.36 -1.69
C VAL A 105 -2.21 -5.85 -1.61
N ALA A 106 -2.50 -7.07 -2.05
CA ALA A 106 -3.83 -7.68 -1.89
C ALA A 106 -4.24 -7.78 -0.42
N PHE A 107 -3.39 -8.36 0.43
CA PHE A 107 -3.68 -8.48 1.87
C PHE A 107 -3.80 -7.13 2.56
N GLY A 108 -2.96 -6.16 2.18
CA GLY A 108 -3.05 -4.79 2.68
C GLY A 108 -4.37 -4.13 2.30
N THR A 109 -4.81 -4.31 1.06
CA THR A 109 -6.09 -3.78 0.57
C THR A 109 -7.26 -4.41 1.33
N ILE A 110 -7.27 -5.74 1.46
CA ILE A 110 -8.30 -6.46 2.23
C ILE A 110 -8.35 -5.96 3.68
N GLY A 111 -7.20 -5.88 4.34
CA GLY A 111 -7.11 -5.44 5.72
C GLY A 111 -7.54 -3.99 5.93
N GLN A 112 -7.23 -3.09 4.99
CA GLN A 112 -7.71 -1.71 5.03
C GLN A 112 -9.25 -1.64 4.94
N TYR A 113 -9.85 -2.34 3.98
CA TYR A 113 -11.31 -2.31 3.77
C TYR A 113 -12.09 -2.99 4.90
N LEU A 114 -11.56 -4.07 5.47
CA LEU A 114 -12.10 -4.67 6.70
C LEU A 114 -11.96 -3.70 7.88
N GLY A 115 -10.80 -3.06 8.01
CA GLY A 115 -10.55 -2.06 9.04
C GLY A 115 -11.53 -0.88 8.98
N LEU A 116 -11.80 -0.36 7.79
CA LEU A 116 -12.76 0.73 7.60
C LEU A 116 -14.19 0.33 8.00
N MET A 117 -14.59 -0.92 7.74
CA MET A 117 -15.87 -1.44 8.27
C MET A 117 -15.90 -1.42 9.80
N PHE A 118 -14.82 -1.83 10.47
CA PHE A 118 -14.72 -1.76 11.93
C PHE A 118 -14.78 -0.32 12.48
N LEU A 119 -14.31 0.66 11.70
CA LEU A 119 -14.40 2.08 12.06
C LEU A 119 -15.77 2.72 11.77
N GLY A 120 -16.77 1.92 11.36
CA GLY A 120 -18.14 2.37 11.16
C GLY A 120 -18.47 2.81 9.73
N HIS A 121 -17.65 2.44 8.75
CA HIS A 121 -18.00 2.67 7.34
C HIS A 121 -19.10 1.68 6.90
N ASN A 122 -20.32 2.21 6.71
CA ASN A 122 -21.52 1.40 6.50
C ASN A 122 -21.77 1.10 5.01
N TRP A 123 -20.94 0.24 4.42
CA TRP A 123 -21.25 -0.33 3.11
C TRP A 123 -22.22 -1.51 3.25
N SER A 124 -23.17 -1.63 2.31
CA SER A 124 -23.91 -2.89 2.15
C SER A 124 -22.95 -4.00 1.70
N VAL A 125 -23.25 -5.26 2.04
CA VAL A 125 -22.39 -6.41 1.69
C VAL A 125 -22.07 -6.46 0.17
N PRO A 126 -23.05 -6.30 -0.75
CA PRO A 126 -22.76 -6.32 -2.18
C PRO A 126 -21.87 -5.15 -2.63
N LEU A 127 -22.09 -3.96 -2.06
CA LEU A 127 -21.29 -2.78 -2.37
C LEU A 127 -19.85 -2.94 -1.88
N TRP A 128 -19.66 -3.53 -0.70
CA TRP A 128 -18.34 -3.79 -0.15
C TRP A 128 -17.51 -4.70 -1.06
N TRP A 129 -18.08 -5.84 -1.49
CA TRP A 129 -17.40 -6.76 -2.39
C TRP A 129 -17.04 -6.11 -3.73
N LEU A 130 -17.95 -5.29 -4.27
CA LEU A 130 -17.72 -4.57 -5.52
C LEU A 130 -16.58 -3.55 -5.40
N ILE A 131 -16.55 -2.75 -4.33
CA ILE A 131 -15.49 -1.74 -4.12
C ILE A 131 -14.16 -2.45 -3.84
N LEU A 132 -14.15 -3.46 -2.97
CA LEU A 132 -12.95 -4.24 -2.65
C LEU A 132 -12.35 -4.88 -3.91
N GLY A 133 -13.19 -5.53 -4.73
CA GLY A 133 -12.73 -6.18 -5.97
C GLY A 133 -12.08 -5.17 -6.92
N LYS A 134 -12.68 -3.99 -7.09
CA LYS A 134 -12.09 -2.90 -7.90
C LYS A 134 -10.76 -2.42 -7.31
N ALA A 135 -10.70 -2.21 -6.00
CA ALA A 135 -9.51 -1.72 -5.32
C ALA A 135 -8.35 -2.71 -5.44
N ILE A 136 -8.60 -4.01 -5.27
CA ILE A 136 -7.57 -5.05 -5.46
C ILE A 136 -7.03 -5.00 -6.88
N ILE A 137 -7.90 -5.00 -7.90
CA ILE A 137 -7.48 -4.95 -9.31
C ILE A 137 -6.63 -3.70 -9.59
N ALA A 138 -7.08 -2.52 -9.14
CA ALA A 138 -6.37 -1.27 -9.34
C ALA A 138 -5.00 -1.24 -8.66
N ASN A 139 -4.96 -1.66 -7.39
CA ASN A 139 -3.74 -1.68 -6.58
C ASN A 139 -2.73 -2.67 -7.12
N GLU A 140 -3.17 -3.84 -7.58
CA GLU A 140 -2.30 -4.85 -8.18
C GLU A 140 -1.72 -4.40 -9.53
N LEU A 141 -2.52 -3.73 -10.35
CA LEU A 141 -2.04 -3.22 -11.63
C LEU A 141 -0.96 -2.16 -11.43
N ILE A 142 -1.14 -1.27 -10.46
CA ILE A 142 -0.14 -0.25 -10.13
C ILE A 142 1.06 -0.82 -9.39
N SER A 143 0.88 -1.81 -8.50
CA SER A 143 1.99 -2.47 -7.82
C SER A 143 2.92 -3.15 -8.84
N GLY A 144 2.34 -3.81 -9.85
CA GLY A 144 3.07 -4.39 -10.98
C GLY A 144 3.85 -3.32 -11.76
N LEU A 145 3.18 -2.23 -12.16
CA LEU A 145 3.83 -1.12 -12.87
C LEU A 145 4.99 -0.52 -12.07
N LEU A 146 4.77 -0.21 -10.79
CA LEU A 146 5.80 0.34 -9.90
C LEU A 146 6.97 -0.61 -9.73
N TYR A 147 6.71 -1.91 -9.57
CA TYR A 147 7.75 -2.92 -9.47
C TYR A 147 8.64 -2.91 -10.72
N TYR A 148 8.05 -2.94 -11.92
CA TYR A 148 8.84 -2.98 -13.16
C TYR A 148 9.58 -1.68 -13.44
N LEU A 149 8.98 -0.52 -13.15
CA LEU A 149 9.66 0.78 -13.26
C LEU A 149 10.88 0.87 -12.35
N LEU A 150 10.77 0.37 -11.11
CA LEU A 150 11.83 0.47 -10.11
C LEU A 150 12.84 -0.68 -10.18
N ARG A 151 12.47 -1.83 -10.74
CA ARG A 151 13.39 -2.93 -11.07
C ARG A 151 14.56 -2.47 -11.93
N TRP A 152 14.33 -1.55 -12.87
CA TRP A 152 15.42 -1.02 -13.70
C TRP A 152 16.48 -0.29 -12.87
N ARG A 153 16.08 0.29 -11.73
CA ARG A 153 16.96 1.03 -10.83
C ARG A 153 17.57 0.17 -9.72
N ASP A 154 16.94 -0.94 -9.34
CA ASP A 154 17.43 -1.83 -8.28
C ASP A 154 17.46 -3.30 -8.73
N LYS A 155 18.67 -3.78 -9.09
CA LYS A 155 18.90 -5.15 -9.59
C LYS A 155 18.64 -6.23 -8.53
N TRP A 156 18.50 -5.86 -7.26
CA TRP A 156 18.20 -6.78 -6.15
C TRP A 156 16.73 -7.23 -6.12
N LEU A 157 15.85 -6.58 -6.90
CA LEU A 157 14.49 -7.02 -7.16
C LEU A 157 14.50 -8.09 -8.27
N VAL A 158 14.91 -9.30 -7.93
CA VAL A 158 14.99 -10.43 -8.88
C VAL A 158 13.64 -11.15 -8.95
N PRO A 159 12.95 -11.18 -10.10
CA PRO A 159 11.81 -12.06 -10.29
C PRO A 159 12.29 -13.51 -10.44
N PHE A 160 11.63 -14.41 -9.72
CA PHE A 160 11.99 -15.83 -9.59
C PHE A 160 12.17 -16.57 -10.93
N PHE A 161 11.53 -16.09 -12.02
CA PHE A 161 11.62 -16.73 -13.34
C PHE A 161 12.89 -16.42 -14.15
N MET A 162 13.70 -15.45 -13.71
CA MET A 162 14.98 -15.15 -14.38
C MET A 162 16.19 -15.80 -13.72
N VAL A 163 16.01 -16.54 -12.61
CA VAL A 163 17.02 -17.50 -12.15
C VAL A 163 16.86 -18.78 -12.99
N LYS A 164 17.24 -18.71 -14.28
CA LYS A 164 17.53 -19.91 -15.05
C LYS A 164 18.76 -20.54 -14.39
N GLY A 165 18.60 -21.76 -13.89
CA GLY A 165 19.68 -22.51 -13.28
C GLY A 165 20.88 -22.65 -14.22
N LYS A 166 22.02 -22.11 -13.78
CA LYS A 166 23.29 -22.82 -13.55
C LYS A 166 24.31 -21.81 -13.02
#